data_AF-A0A3L7R3T2-F1
#
_entry.id   AF-A0A3L7R3T2-F1
#
_cell.length_a   1.000
_cell.length_b   1.000
_cell.length_c   1.000
_cell.angle_alpha   90.00
_cell.angle_beta   90.00
_cell.angle_gamma   90.00
#
_symmetry.space_group_name_H-M   'P 1'
#
loop_
_entity.id
_entity.type
_entity.pdbx_description
1 polymer ?
#
loop_
_entity_poly.entity_id
_entity_poly.type
_entity_poly.pdbx_seq_one_letter_code
_entity_poly.pdbx_strand_id
1 'polypeptide(L)'
;MHSNGLFLQDVAGFLGSYYISVAIMNAVAAFVLWQSKKQVGWVVCWLVFSGVMLVLASLALSGSAELVPALPPMVRNLVNALSGPVNYTLGTTALFSMLFILRKFFVQPMVAWTILNAMLVIMGLSMADENFASIVMKPDNVPIVGLVFLLAFFTWLATSQAVVNDERIKQGLPPMEKLNDEKVLVWPDLVYTELICMVAVSALLLVWAIFLQA
;
A
#
# COMPACT_ATOMS: atom_id res chain seq x y z
N MET A 1 22.03 5.97 -19.35
CA MET A 1 21.69 4.59 -19.74
C MET A 1 20.71 4.70 -20.89
N HIS A 2 21.04 4.10 -22.04
CA HIS A 2 20.16 4.11 -23.20
C HIS A 2 18.90 3.35 -22.86
N SER A 3 17.73 3.91 -23.18
CA SER A 3 16.48 3.18 -23.02
C SER A 3 16.54 1.95 -23.90
N ASN A 4 16.52 0.77 -23.30
CA ASN A 4 16.30 -0.44 -24.07
C ASN A 4 14.88 -0.33 -24.62
N GLY A 5 14.73 -0.21 -25.94
CA GLY A 5 13.42 -0.15 -26.60
C GLY A 5 12.53 -1.39 -26.34
N LEU A 6 13.05 -2.37 -25.60
CA LEU A 6 12.41 -3.62 -25.18
C LEU A 6 12.02 -3.65 -23.69
N PHE A 7 12.43 -2.67 -22.87
CA PHE A 7 12.17 -2.68 -21.41
C PHE A 7 10.69 -2.90 -21.06
N LEU A 8 9.78 -2.21 -21.76
CA LEU A 8 8.35 -2.34 -21.52
C LEU A 8 7.81 -3.73 -21.89
N GLN A 9 8.44 -4.43 -22.85
CA GLN A 9 8.07 -5.79 -23.18
C GLN A 9 8.49 -6.76 -22.06
N ASP A 10 9.66 -6.55 -21.47
CA ASP A 10 10.18 -7.38 -20.38
C ASP A 10 9.32 -7.25 -19.11
N VAL A 11 8.83 -6.05 -18.82
CA VAL A 11 8.07 -5.76 -17.60
C VAL A 11 6.54 -5.87 -17.79
N ALA A 12 6.05 -6.01 -19.04
CA ALA A 12 4.63 -6.04 -19.37
C ALA A 12 3.84 -7.06 -18.54
N GLY A 13 4.35 -8.29 -18.39
CA GLY A 13 3.70 -9.34 -17.60
C GLY A 13 3.58 -8.99 -16.11
N PHE A 14 4.63 -8.38 -15.55
CA PHE A 14 4.63 -7.93 -14.17
C PHE A 14 3.65 -6.75 -13.97
N LEU A 15 3.71 -5.71 -14.81
CA LEU A 15 2.80 -4.56 -14.70
C LEU A 15 1.34 -4.97 -14.92
N GLY A 16 1.07 -5.85 -15.88
CA GLY A 16 -0.26 -6.40 -16.12
C GLY A 16 -0.81 -7.12 -14.89
N SER A 17 -0.04 -8.06 -14.33
CA SER A 17 -0.44 -8.80 -13.11
C SER A 17 -0.57 -7.88 -11.89
N TYR A 18 0.26 -6.85 -11.78
CA TYR A 18 0.17 -5.81 -10.76
C TYR A 18 -1.19 -5.09 -10.82
N TYR A 19 -1.56 -4.54 -11.97
CA TYR A 19 -2.84 -3.84 -12.12
C TYR A 19 -4.05 -4.77 -11.96
N ILE A 20 -3.96 -6.03 -12.41
CA ILE A 20 -5.01 -7.04 -12.16
C ILE A 20 -5.16 -7.30 -10.66
N SER A 21 -4.06 -7.40 -9.92
CA SER A 21 -4.10 -7.61 -8.47
C SER A 21 -4.78 -6.45 -7.75
N VAL A 22 -4.47 -5.20 -8.14
CA VAL A 22 -5.15 -4.00 -7.63
C VAL A 22 -6.63 -3.99 -8.03
N ALA A 23 -6.97 -4.41 -9.26
CA ALA A 23 -8.35 -4.50 -9.71
C ALA A 23 -9.16 -5.50 -8.87
N ILE A 24 -8.63 -6.71 -8.65
CA ILE A 24 -9.25 -7.76 -7.83
C ILE A 24 -9.42 -7.26 -6.40
N MET A 25 -8.39 -6.66 -5.81
CA MET A 25 -8.45 -6.10 -4.46
C MET A 25 -9.62 -5.11 -4.30
N ASN A 26 -9.83 -4.22 -5.27
CA ASN A 26 -10.92 -3.25 -5.23
C ASN A 26 -12.29 -3.86 -5.55
N ALA A 27 -12.35 -4.87 -6.42
CA ALA A 27 -13.59 -5.62 -6.65
C ALA A 27 -14.05 -6.35 -5.39
N VAL A 28 -13.12 -6.98 -4.66
CA VAL A 28 -13.39 -7.62 -3.37
C VAL A 28 -13.83 -6.58 -2.34
N ALA A 29 -13.14 -5.44 -2.25
CA ALA A 29 -13.54 -4.35 -1.35
C ALA A 29 -14.96 -3.84 -1.67
N ALA A 30 -15.30 -3.65 -2.94
CA ALA A 30 -16.64 -3.26 -3.37
C ALA A 30 -17.69 -4.32 -2.99
N PHE A 31 -17.38 -5.61 -3.18
CA PHE A 31 -18.25 -6.71 -2.77
C PHE A 31 -18.50 -6.72 -1.25
N VAL A 32 -17.46 -6.57 -0.44
CA VAL A 32 -17.58 -6.49 1.03
C VAL A 32 -18.40 -5.27 1.46
N LEU A 33 -18.18 -4.11 0.84
CA LEU A 33 -18.95 -2.89 1.14
C LEU A 33 -20.44 -3.03 0.78
N TRP A 34 -20.74 -3.74 -0.30
CA TRP A 34 -22.11 -4.06 -0.70
C TRP A 34 -22.77 -5.00 0.31
N GLN A 35 -22.11 -6.10 0.66
CA GLN A 35 -22.67 -7.13 1.54
C GLN A 35 -22.82 -6.65 2.99
N SER A 36 -21.79 -6.02 3.54
CA SER A 36 -21.74 -5.72 4.98
C SER A 36 -22.26 -4.33 5.35
N LYS A 37 -22.08 -3.33 4.48
CA LYS A 37 -22.34 -1.92 4.82
C LYS A 37 -23.43 -1.25 3.99
N LYS A 38 -23.90 -1.88 2.91
CA LYS A 38 -24.90 -1.33 1.98
C LYS A 38 -24.54 0.07 1.45
N GLN A 39 -23.26 0.40 1.37
CA GLN A 39 -22.76 1.73 0.96
C GLN A 39 -22.63 1.83 -0.58
N VAL A 40 -23.77 1.95 -1.27
CA VAL A 40 -23.83 1.87 -2.75
C VAL A 40 -22.89 2.86 -3.45
N GLY A 41 -22.72 4.08 -2.93
CA GLY A 41 -21.83 5.08 -3.55
C GLY A 41 -20.37 4.62 -3.62
N TRP A 42 -19.84 4.05 -2.53
CA TRP A 42 -18.48 3.51 -2.50
C TRP A 42 -18.35 2.24 -3.34
N VAL A 43 -19.38 1.39 -3.35
CA VAL A 43 -19.40 0.18 -4.19
C VAL A 43 -19.23 0.55 -5.66
N VAL A 44 -20.02 1.51 -6.16
CA VAL A 44 -19.92 1.96 -7.56
C VAL A 44 -18.56 2.58 -7.83
N CYS A 45 -18.04 3.45 -6.95
CA CYS A 45 -16.71 4.04 -7.12
C CYS A 45 -15.61 2.98 -7.25
N TRP A 46 -15.60 1.97 -6.38
CA TRP A 46 -14.55 0.95 -6.38
C TRP A 46 -14.70 -0.08 -7.50
N LEU A 47 -15.92 -0.35 -7.97
CA LEU A 47 -16.14 -1.14 -9.19
C LEU A 47 -15.66 -0.40 -10.44
N VAL A 48 -15.97 0.88 -10.57
CA VAL A 48 -15.47 1.70 -11.69
C VAL A 48 -13.94 1.77 -11.64
N PHE A 49 -13.37 2.02 -10.46
CA PHE A 49 -11.92 2.04 -10.28
C PHE A 49 -11.27 0.69 -10.62
N SER A 50 -11.86 -0.43 -10.20
CA SER A 50 -11.42 -1.78 -10.58
C SER A 50 -11.43 -1.95 -12.11
N GLY A 51 -12.50 -1.49 -12.78
CA GLY A 51 -12.56 -1.47 -14.25
C GLY A 51 -11.44 -0.64 -14.89
N VAL A 52 -11.14 0.55 -14.36
CA VAL A 52 -10.00 1.37 -14.81
C VAL A 52 -8.68 0.63 -14.63
N MET A 53 -8.48 -0.07 -13.51
CA MET A 53 -7.27 -0.88 -13.29
C MET A 53 -7.15 -2.02 -14.30
N LEU A 54 -8.26 -2.66 -14.70
CA LEU A 54 -8.23 -3.67 -15.77
C LEU A 54 -7.87 -3.08 -17.13
N VAL A 55 -8.30 -1.84 -17.42
CA VAL A 55 -7.86 -1.10 -18.61
C VAL A 55 -6.37 -0.81 -18.53
N LEU A 56 -5.85 -0.35 -17.38
CA LEU A 56 -4.41 -0.16 -17.21
C LEU A 56 -3.63 -1.47 -17.36
N ALA A 57 -4.19 -2.59 -16.88
CA ALA A 57 -3.59 -3.91 -17.05
C ALA A 57 -3.49 -4.31 -18.53
N SER A 58 -4.54 -4.09 -19.32
CA SER A 58 -4.50 -4.41 -20.76
C SER A 58 -3.51 -3.53 -21.52
N LEU A 59 -3.45 -2.23 -21.19
CA LEU A 59 -2.46 -1.31 -21.74
C LEU A 59 -1.03 -1.72 -21.37
N ALA A 60 -0.80 -2.10 -20.11
CA ALA A 60 0.49 -2.61 -19.63
C ALA A 60 0.93 -3.87 -20.37
N LEU A 61 0.02 -4.83 -20.56
CA LEU A 61 0.28 -6.09 -21.28
C LEU A 61 0.58 -5.89 -22.77
N SER A 62 0.22 -4.74 -23.36
CA SER A 62 0.59 -4.42 -24.74
C SER A 62 2.11 -4.29 -24.94
N GLY A 63 2.86 -3.96 -23.88
CA GLY A 63 4.31 -3.75 -23.93
C GLY A 63 4.77 -2.61 -24.84
N SER A 64 3.83 -1.78 -25.32
CA SER A 64 4.11 -0.72 -26.30
C SER A 64 4.31 0.63 -25.64
N ALA A 65 5.37 1.34 -26.01
CA ALA A 65 5.71 2.65 -25.42
C ALA A 65 4.63 3.73 -25.65
N GLU A 66 3.81 3.58 -26.69
CA GLU A 66 2.73 4.52 -26.99
C GLU A 66 1.50 4.30 -26.10
N LEU A 67 1.22 3.06 -25.69
CA LEU A 67 0.00 2.71 -24.95
C LEU A 67 0.23 2.56 -23.44
N VAL A 68 1.44 2.17 -23.01
CA VAL A 68 1.72 1.98 -21.58
C VAL A 68 1.75 3.35 -20.89
N PRO A 69 0.83 3.62 -19.96
CA PRO A 69 0.80 4.91 -19.28
C PRO A 69 1.94 5.00 -18.27
N ALA A 70 2.75 6.04 -18.41
CA ALA A 70 3.80 6.39 -17.46
C ALA A 70 3.38 7.57 -16.58
N LEU A 71 4.11 7.77 -15.48
CA LEU A 71 3.88 8.89 -14.58
C LEU A 71 3.96 10.24 -15.35
N PRO A 72 2.92 11.09 -15.31
CA PRO A 72 2.91 12.34 -16.05
C PRO A 72 4.09 13.25 -15.69
N PRO A 73 4.68 13.99 -16.66
CA PRO A 73 5.82 14.88 -16.40
C PRO A 73 5.54 15.91 -15.30
N MET A 74 4.30 16.41 -15.21
CA MET A 74 3.89 17.33 -14.15
C MET A 74 4.07 16.74 -12.75
N VAL A 75 3.66 15.48 -12.56
CA VAL A 75 3.78 14.79 -11.26
C VAL A 75 5.25 14.50 -10.96
N ARG A 76 6.02 14.06 -11.97
CA ARG A 76 7.46 13.83 -11.83
C ARG A 76 8.21 15.10 -11.43
N ASN A 77 7.92 16.22 -12.09
CA ASN A 77 8.55 17.50 -11.79
C ASN A 77 8.17 18.02 -10.40
N LEU A 78 6.92 17.81 -9.98
CA LEU A 78 6.48 18.12 -8.63
C LEU A 78 7.25 17.31 -7.59
N VAL A 79 7.38 15.99 -7.77
CA VAL A 79 8.16 15.12 -6.88
C VAL A 79 9.60 15.60 -6.81
N ASN A 80 10.25 15.85 -7.95
CA ASN A 80 11.63 16.35 -7.99
C ASN A 80 11.81 17.68 -7.23
N ALA A 81 10.85 18.61 -7.35
CA ALA A 81 10.89 19.88 -6.62
C ALA A 81 10.70 19.69 -5.10
N LEU A 82 9.85 18.75 -4.69
CA LEU A 82 9.60 18.43 -3.28
C LEU A 82 10.74 17.62 -2.64
N SER A 83 11.51 16.87 -3.43
CA SER A 83 12.65 16.06 -2.96
C SER A 83 13.92 16.86 -2.67
N GLY A 84 13.94 18.18 -2.88
CA GLY A 84 15.06 19.03 -2.46
C GLY A 84 15.21 19.03 -0.92
N PRO A 85 16.43 19.14 -0.35
CA PRO A 85 16.67 18.93 1.08
C PRO A 85 15.78 19.79 2.00
N VAL A 86 15.66 21.08 1.69
CA VAL A 86 14.85 22.03 2.47
C VAL A 86 13.35 21.71 2.36
N ASN A 87 12.87 21.52 1.13
CA ASN A 87 11.46 21.23 0.86
C ASN A 87 11.05 19.88 1.45
N TYR A 88 11.94 18.90 1.43
CA TYR A 88 11.69 17.59 1.99
C TYR A 88 11.53 17.67 3.52
N THR A 89 12.45 18.33 4.23
CA THR A 89 12.37 18.46 5.70
C THR A 89 11.15 19.29 6.14
N LEU A 90 10.91 20.44 5.50
CA LEU A 90 9.75 21.27 5.83
C LEU A 90 8.45 20.58 5.43
N GLY A 91 8.42 19.95 4.25
CA GLY A 91 7.25 19.25 3.73
C GLY A 91 6.87 18.04 4.57
N THR A 92 7.84 17.23 5.02
CA THR A 92 7.58 16.09 5.92
C THR A 92 7.11 16.55 7.29
N THR A 93 7.69 17.61 7.84
CA THR A 93 7.22 18.20 9.12
C THR A 93 5.79 18.70 8.99
N ALA A 94 5.46 19.40 7.90
CA ALA A 94 4.12 19.88 7.64
C ALA A 94 3.14 18.73 7.40
N LEU A 95 3.54 17.70 6.66
CA LEU A 95 2.75 16.49 6.42
C LEU A 95 2.41 15.77 7.73
N PHE A 96 3.40 15.51 8.58
CA PHE A 96 3.15 14.85 9.86
C PHE A 96 2.30 15.71 10.81
N SER A 97 2.51 17.03 10.81
CA SER A 97 1.66 17.96 11.56
C SER A 97 0.21 17.91 11.08
N MET A 98 -0.01 17.88 9.76
CA MET A 98 -1.33 17.75 9.15
C MET A 98 -1.98 16.41 9.50
N LEU A 99 -1.23 15.30 9.37
CA LEU A 99 -1.71 13.96 9.71
C LEU A 99 -2.10 13.87 11.20
N PHE A 100 -1.35 14.52 12.09
CA PHE A 100 -1.63 14.55 13.53
C PHE A 100 -2.90 15.36 13.86
N ILE A 101 -3.02 16.56 13.30
CA ILE A 101 -4.17 17.46 13.55
C ILE A 101 -5.45 16.84 12.96
N LEU A 102 -5.39 16.34 11.74
CA LEU A 102 -6.52 15.76 11.01
C LEU A 102 -6.63 14.24 11.20
N ARG A 103 -6.02 13.68 12.25
CA ARG A 103 -5.95 12.22 12.47
C ARG A 103 -7.32 11.53 12.39
N LYS A 104 -8.39 12.16 12.94
CA LYS A 104 -9.76 11.62 12.91
C LYS A 104 -10.31 11.42 11.49
N PHE A 105 -9.86 12.22 10.53
CA PHE A 105 -10.23 12.08 9.12
C PHE A 105 -9.39 10.98 8.45
N PHE A 106 -8.07 11.01 8.63
CA PHE A 106 -7.16 10.06 7.99
C PHE A 106 -7.31 8.60 8.47
N VAL A 107 -7.74 8.39 9.72
CA VAL A 107 -7.97 7.03 10.24
C VAL A 107 -9.25 6.37 9.70
N GLN A 108 -10.11 7.11 9.00
CA GLN A 108 -11.34 6.54 8.45
C GLN A 108 -10.99 5.48 7.38
N PRO A 109 -11.59 4.27 7.43
CA PRO A 109 -11.22 3.19 6.53
C PRO A 109 -11.32 3.54 5.04
N MET A 110 -12.34 4.30 4.63
CA MET A 110 -12.48 4.70 3.22
C MET A 110 -11.41 5.72 2.81
N VAL A 111 -11.04 6.66 3.69
CA VAL A 111 -9.95 7.62 3.41
C VAL A 111 -8.62 6.87 3.27
N ALA A 112 -8.30 5.99 4.20
CA ALA A 112 -7.08 5.18 4.13
C ALA A 112 -7.05 4.28 2.89
N TRP A 113 -8.19 3.67 2.53
CA TRP A 113 -8.32 2.85 1.32
C TRP A 113 -8.11 3.68 0.05
N THR A 114 -8.62 4.91 -0.01
CA THR A 114 -8.36 5.82 -1.14
C THR A 114 -6.88 6.20 -1.26
N ILE A 115 -6.22 6.49 -0.14
CA ILE A 115 -4.80 6.85 -0.12
C ILE A 115 -3.95 5.65 -0.56
N LEU A 116 -4.25 4.44 -0.06
CA LEU A 116 -3.56 3.22 -0.48
C LEU A 116 -3.68 3.00 -1.99
N ASN A 117 -4.89 3.13 -2.55
CA ASN A 117 -5.09 2.98 -3.99
C ASN A 117 -4.37 4.06 -4.81
N ALA A 118 -4.34 5.30 -4.33
CA ALA A 118 -3.57 6.36 -4.98
C ALA A 118 -2.07 6.03 -4.98
N MET A 119 -1.52 5.53 -3.86
CA MET A 119 -0.12 5.11 -3.76
C MET A 119 0.18 3.93 -4.70
N LEU A 120 -0.71 2.94 -4.81
CA LEU A 120 -0.55 1.80 -5.71
C LEU A 120 -0.60 2.23 -7.19
N VAL A 121 -1.51 3.13 -7.57
CA VAL A 121 -1.55 3.66 -8.94
C VAL A 121 -0.27 4.43 -9.26
N ILE A 122 0.18 5.30 -8.37
CA ILE A 122 1.43 6.06 -8.56
C ILE A 122 2.62 5.11 -8.68
N MET A 123 2.68 4.05 -7.87
CA MET A 123 3.71 3.02 -7.95
C MET A 123 3.68 2.31 -9.31
N GLY A 124 2.51 1.84 -9.75
CA GLY A 124 2.34 1.21 -11.07
C GLY A 124 2.79 2.11 -12.23
N LEU A 125 2.36 3.37 -12.24
CA LEU A 125 2.74 4.35 -13.26
C LEU A 125 4.23 4.71 -13.22
N SER A 126 4.84 4.65 -12.04
CA SER A 126 6.28 4.90 -11.88
C SER A 126 7.13 3.72 -12.35
N MET A 127 6.64 2.49 -12.19
CA MET A 127 7.32 1.27 -12.68
C MET A 127 7.32 1.13 -14.21
N ALA A 128 6.55 1.95 -14.94
CA ALA A 128 6.68 2.09 -16.39
C ALA A 128 7.91 2.92 -16.82
N ASP A 129 8.59 3.59 -15.89
CA ASP A 129 9.87 4.29 -16.14
C ASP A 129 11.06 3.37 -15.84
N GLU A 130 11.94 3.19 -16.82
CA GLU A 130 13.09 2.29 -16.73
C GLU A 130 14.07 2.65 -15.60
N ASN A 131 14.29 3.95 -15.33
CA ASN A 131 15.20 4.37 -14.26
C ASN A 131 14.60 4.05 -12.89
N PHE A 132 13.30 4.22 -12.73
CA PHE A 132 12.62 3.89 -11.47
C PHE A 132 12.55 2.38 -11.26
N ALA A 133 12.12 1.64 -12.29
CA ALA A 133 12.00 0.18 -12.24
C ALA A 133 13.35 -0.51 -11.96
N SER A 134 14.43 -0.07 -12.61
CA SER A 134 15.79 -0.61 -12.38
C SER A 134 16.32 -0.41 -10.96
N ILE A 135 15.70 0.49 -10.17
CA ILE A 135 15.99 0.65 -8.74
C ILE A 135 15.03 -0.23 -7.93
N VAL A 136 13.72 -0.06 -8.11
CA VAL A 136 12.69 -0.64 -7.23
C VAL A 136 12.53 -2.15 -7.42
N MET A 137 12.77 -2.66 -8.63
CA MET A 137 12.67 -4.09 -8.95
C MET A 137 13.95 -4.88 -8.64
N LYS A 138 14.99 -4.23 -8.08
CA LYS A 138 16.16 -4.98 -7.62
C LYS A 138 15.74 -5.96 -6.52
N PRO A 139 16.25 -7.21 -6.54
CA PRO A 139 15.84 -8.26 -5.61
C PRO A 139 15.90 -7.86 -4.12
N ASP A 140 16.89 -7.07 -3.73
CA ASP A 140 17.08 -6.52 -2.38
C ASP A 140 16.15 -5.34 -2.04
N ASN A 141 15.68 -4.62 -3.06
CA ASN A 141 14.78 -3.48 -2.90
C ASN A 141 13.30 -3.87 -2.82
N VAL A 142 12.89 -4.99 -3.41
CA VAL A 142 11.49 -5.45 -3.36
C VAL A 142 10.99 -5.60 -1.90
N PRO A 143 11.73 -6.22 -0.96
CA PRO A 143 11.35 -6.24 0.46
C PRO A 143 11.23 -4.84 1.07
N ILE A 144 12.14 -3.92 0.74
CA ILE A 144 12.14 -2.54 1.25
C ILE A 144 10.85 -1.82 0.83
N VAL A 145 10.43 -1.98 -0.42
CA VAL A 145 9.17 -1.42 -0.92
C VAL A 145 7.99 -1.98 -0.13
N GLY A 146 7.95 -3.29 0.10
CA GLY A 146 6.93 -3.93 0.93
C GLY A 146 6.91 -3.36 2.37
N LEU A 147 8.07 -3.19 2.98
CA LEU A 147 8.21 -2.60 4.31
C LEU A 147 7.67 -1.17 4.40
N VAL A 148 7.83 -0.35 3.35
CA VAL A 148 7.26 1.02 3.31
C VAL A 148 5.73 0.98 3.39
N PHE A 149 5.07 0.08 2.66
CA PHE A 149 3.61 -0.09 2.73
C PHE A 149 3.17 -0.66 4.08
N LEU A 150 3.90 -1.62 4.64
CA LEU A 150 3.61 -2.18 5.96
C LEU A 150 3.76 -1.12 7.06
N LEU A 151 4.80 -0.30 7.01
CA LEU A 151 5.01 0.80 7.94
C LEU A 151 3.83 1.79 7.89
N ALA A 152 3.39 2.18 6.70
CA ALA A 152 2.22 3.04 6.53
C ALA A 152 0.96 2.38 7.11
N PHE A 153 0.74 1.09 6.85
CA PHE A 153 -0.40 0.33 7.38
C PHE A 153 -0.40 0.26 8.91
N PHE A 154 0.71 -0.15 9.53
CA PHE A 154 0.78 -0.25 11.00
C PHE A 154 0.71 1.11 11.68
N THR A 155 1.24 2.16 11.05
CA THR A 155 1.08 3.54 11.53
C THR A 155 -0.38 3.95 11.50
N TRP A 156 -1.09 3.64 10.42
CA TRP A 156 -2.54 3.89 10.33
C TRP A 156 -3.32 3.09 11.37
N LEU A 157 -3.03 1.79 11.53
CA LEU A 157 -3.71 0.91 12.49
C LEU A 157 -3.55 1.41 13.93
N ALA A 158 -2.31 1.73 14.33
CA ALA A 158 -2.01 2.26 15.65
C ALA A 158 -2.72 3.61 15.89
N THR A 159 -2.73 4.50 14.89
CA THR A 159 -3.41 5.80 14.99
C THR A 159 -4.93 5.63 15.07
N SER A 160 -5.49 4.67 14.33
CA SER A 160 -6.93 4.34 14.36
C SER A 160 -7.35 3.86 15.75
N GLN A 161 -6.59 2.94 16.35
CA GLN A 161 -6.79 2.48 17.73
C GLN A 161 -6.67 3.64 18.73
N ALA A 162 -5.67 4.50 18.58
CA ALA A 162 -5.50 5.68 19.43
C ALA A 162 -6.70 6.64 19.34
N VAL A 163 -7.23 6.90 18.15
CA VAL A 163 -8.41 7.77 17.97
C VAL A 163 -9.66 7.15 18.61
N VAL A 164 -9.85 5.83 18.51
CA VAL A 164 -10.95 5.14 19.18
C VAL A 164 -10.81 5.26 20.71
N ASN A 165 -9.60 5.06 21.23
CA ASN A 165 -9.34 5.18 22.67
C ASN A 165 -9.49 6.61 23.18
N ASP A 166 -9.06 7.63 22.43
CA ASP A 166 -9.31 9.06 22.74
C ASP A 166 -10.82 9.33 22.93
N GLU A 167 -11.66 8.77 22.07
CA GLU A 167 -13.11 8.97 22.13
C GLU A 167 -13.74 8.23 23.31
N ARG A 168 -13.27 7.02 23.61
CA ARG A 168 -13.69 6.25 24.79
C ARG A 168 -13.35 6.96 26.09
N ILE A 169 -12.13 7.48 26.21
CA ILE A 169 -11.68 8.23 27.39
C ILE A 169 -12.55 9.47 27.61
N LYS A 170 -12.91 10.20 26.55
CA LYS A 170 -13.85 11.33 26.65
C LYS A 170 -15.23 10.94 27.17
N GLN A 171 -15.67 9.71 26.89
CA GLN A 171 -16.92 9.16 27.39
C GLN A 171 -16.79 8.56 28.79
N GLY A 172 -15.61 8.65 29.43
CA GLY A 172 -15.33 8.04 30.74
C GLY A 172 -15.17 6.51 30.67
N LEU A 173 -15.01 5.94 29.48
CA LEU A 173 -14.82 4.51 29.27
C LEU A 173 -13.32 4.14 29.29
N PRO A 174 -12.97 2.91 29.71
CA PRO A 174 -11.60 2.43 29.61
C PRO A 174 -11.18 2.22 28.14
N PRO A 175 -9.88 2.23 27.82
CA PRO A 175 -9.36 1.85 26.49
C PRO A 175 -9.89 0.49 26.01
N MET A 176 -9.98 0.30 24.69
CA MET A 176 -10.48 -0.94 24.08
C MET A 176 -9.74 -2.18 24.58
N GLU A 177 -8.43 -2.06 24.75
CA GLU A 177 -7.52 -3.13 25.16
C GLU A 177 -7.83 -3.62 26.59
N LYS A 178 -8.42 -2.77 27.44
CA LYS A 178 -8.82 -3.13 28.81
C LYS A 178 -10.16 -3.88 28.88
N LEU A 179 -10.93 -3.94 27.80
CA LEU A 179 -12.22 -4.63 27.82
C LEU A 179 -12.05 -6.15 27.94
N ASN A 180 -10.99 -6.69 27.34
CA ASN A 180 -10.66 -8.12 27.31
C ASN A 180 -9.24 -8.36 27.84
N ASP A 181 -8.96 -7.94 29.07
CA ASP A 181 -7.65 -8.12 29.75
C ASP A 181 -7.49 -9.53 30.33
N GLU A 182 -7.89 -10.54 29.56
CA GLU A 182 -7.67 -11.94 29.93
C GLU A 182 -6.16 -12.23 29.87
N LYS A 183 -5.60 -12.59 31.02
CA LYS A 183 -4.18 -12.91 31.13
C LYS A 183 -3.92 -14.27 30.50
N VAL A 184 -3.18 -14.25 29.40
CA VAL A 184 -2.66 -15.45 28.74
C VAL A 184 -1.30 -15.80 29.34
N LEU A 185 -1.01 -17.09 29.50
CA LEU A 185 0.28 -17.51 30.03
C LEU A 185 1.37 -17.33 28.97
N VAL A 186 2.51 -16.76 29.36
CA VAL A 186 3.67 -16.68 28.46
C VAL A 186 4.10 -18.07 28.01
N TRP A 187 4.14 -19.01 28.97
CA TRP A 187 4.34 -20.42 28.70
C TRP A 187 3.12 -21.22 29.14
N PRO A 188 2.55 -22.09 28.30
CA PRO A 188 3.03 -22.48 26.97
C PRO A 188 2.48 -21.62 25.81
N ASP A 189 1.45 -20.81 26.07
CA ASP A 189 0.56 -20.28 25.02
C ASP A 189 1.25 -19.30 24.06
N LEU A 190 1.96 -18.30 24.59
CA LEU A 190 2.67 -17.31 23.76
C LEU A 190 3.84 -17.97 23.01
N VAL A 191 4.68 -18.72 23.72
CA VAL A 191 5.89 -19.33 23.12
C VAL A 191 5.56 -20.29 21.98
N TYR A 192 4.49 -21.09 22.09
CA TYR A 192 4.08 -21.97 21.00
C TYR A 192 3.65 -21.19 19.76
N THR A 193 2.89 -20.12 19.95
CA THR A 193 2.44 -19.28 18.84
C THR A 193 3.62 -18.56 18.19
N GLU A 194 4.56 -18.04 18.98
CA GLU A 194 5.79 -17.41 18.49
C GLU A 194 6.66 -18.39 17.70
N LEU A 195 6.82 -19.64 18.16
CA LEU A 195 7.57 -20.67 17.43
C LEU A 195 6.94 -20.96 16.07
N ILE A 196 5.60 -21.09 16.02
CA ILE A 196 4.87 -21.29 14.77
C ILE A 196 5.09 -20.10 13.82
N CYS A 197 4.98 -18.87 14.33
CA CYS A 197 5.24 -17.66 13.55
C CYS A 197 6.68 -17.61 13.03
N MET A 198 7.68 -17.94 13.84
CA MET A 198 9.09 -17.98 13.41
C MET A 198 9.33 -19.00 12.30
N VAL A 199 8.75 -20.20 12.41
CA VAL A 199 8.85 -21.24 11.37
C VAL A 199 8.16 -20.78 10.09
N ALA A 200 6.96 -20.21 10.18
CA ALA A 200 6.22 -19.70 9.04
C ALA A 200 6.96 -18.54 8.33
N VAL A 201 7.49 -17.58 9.09
CA VAL A 201 8.30 -16.48 8.54
C VAL A 201 9.57 -17.01 7.89
N SER A 202 10.26 -17.96 8.52
CA SER A 202 11.47 -18.58 7.96
C SER A 202 11.18 -19.29 6.65
N ALA A 203 10.08 -20.06 6.57
CA ALA A 203 9.65 -20.71 5.34
C ALA A 203 9.32 -19.70 4.24
N LEU A 204 8.63 -18.61 4.57
CA LEU A 204 8.33 -17.52 3.64
C LEU A 204 9.62 -16.87 3.11
N LEU A 205 10.58 -16.59 3.99
CA LEU A 205 11.87 -16.00 3.60
C LEU A 205 12.71 -16.94 2.73
N LEU A 206 12.66 -18.25 2.97
CA LEU A 206 13.31 -19.26 2.13
C LEU A 206 12.69 -19.31 0.73
N VAL A 207 11.36 -19.35 0.64
CA VAL A 207 10.63 -19.29 -0.63
C VAL A 207 11.02 -18.02 -1.39
N TRP A 208 11.03 -16.87 -0.70
CA TRP A 208 11.44 -15.59 -1.27
C TRP A 208 12.86 -15.64 -1.85
N ALA A 209 13.83 -16.17 -1.09
CA ALA A 209 15.22 -16.28 -1.53
C ALA A 209 15.40 -17.18 -2.78
N ILE A 210 14.52 -18.15 -2.99
CA ILE A 210 14.56 -19.02 -4.18
C ILE A 210 14.00 -18.29 -5.41
N PHE A 211 12.92 -17.52 -5.26
CA PHE A 211 12.23 -16.86 -6.38
C PHE A 211 12.84 -15.52 -6.80
N LEU A 212 13.43 -14.77 -5.86
CA LEU A 212 14.10 -13.48 -6.14
C LEU A 212 15.61 -13.66 -5.99
N GLN A 213 16.26 -14.05 -7.08
CA GLN A 213 17.71 -14.20 -7.16
C GLN A 213 18.37 -12.82 -7.24
N ALA A 214 19.29 -12.54 -6.30
CA ALA A 214 20.11 -11.34 -6.24
C ALA A 214 21.20 -11.31 -7.32
#